data_AF-A0A9E4R3U3-F1
#
_entry.id   AF-A0A9E4R3U3-F1
#
_cell.length_a   1.000
_cell.length_b   1.000
_cell.length_c   1.000
_cell.angle_alpha   90.00
_cell.angle_beta   90.00
_cell.angle_gamma   90.00
#
_symmetry.space_group_name_H-M   'P 1'
#
loop_
_entity.id
_entity.type
_entity.pdbx_description
1 polymer ?
#
loop_
_entity_poly.entity_id
_entity_poly.type
_entity_poly.pdbx_seq_one_letter_code
_entity_poly.pdbx_strand_id
1 'polypeptide(L)' 'DTRLKAIIRHTDLVTLNPKEATADDISALRSAGLDDADIVRLSELIAFLSYQIRVVAGLRLMAEVA' A
#
# COMPACT_ATOMS: atom_id res chain seq x y z
N ASP A 1 0.76 1.55 19.60
CA ASP A 1 -0.43 2.13 18.97
C ASP A 1 -1.10 1.08 18.08
N THR A 2 -2.39 0.79 18.29
CA THR A 2 -3.14 -0.22 17.52
C THR A 2 -3.43 0.23 16.10
N ARG A 3 -3.72 1.52 15.90
CA ARG A 3 -4.00 2.14 14.59
C ARG A 3 -2.76 2.09 13.71
N LEU A 4 -1.60 2.48 14.24
CA LEU A 4 -0.34 2.44 13.48
C LEU A 4 0.03 1.02 13.04
N LYS A 5 -0.14 0.02 13.92
CA LYS A 5 0.12 -1.38 13.57
C LYS A 5 -0.79 -1.87 12.44
N ALA A 6 -2.06 -1.48 12.45
CA ALA A 6 -3.00 -1.84 11.39
C ALA A 6 -2.63 -1.20 10.05
N ILE A 7 -2.21 0.08 10.06
CA ILE A 7 -1.72 0.79 8.87
C ILE A 7 -0.48 0.10 8.28
N ILE A 8 0.49 -0.25 9.12
CA ILE A 8 1.71 -0.95 8.67
C ILE A 8 1.36 -2.30 8.06
N ARG A 9 0.54 -3.11 8.74
CA ARG A 9 0.10 -4.42 8.22
C ARG A 9 -0.59 -4.29 6.86
N HIS A 10 -1.49 -3.32 6.70
CA HIS A 10 -2.15 -3.07 5.41
C HIS A 10 -1.15 -2.66 4.34
N THR A 11 -0.21 -1.79 4.69
CA THR A 11 0.86 -1.34 3.78
C THR A 11 1.69 -2.52 3.30
N ASP A 12 2.12 -3.40 4.20
CA ASP A 12 2.87 -4.61 3.86
C ASP A 12 2.06 -5.55 2.96
N LEU A 13 0.80 -5.80 3.31
CA LEU A 13 -0.09 -6.68 2.55
C LEU A 13 -0.27 -6.19 1.10
N VAL A 14 -0.67 -4.93 0.91
CA VAL A 14 -0.96 -4.41 -0.44
C VAL A 14 0.30 -4.16 -1.26
N THR A 15 1.46 -4.00 -0.63
CA THR A 15 2.74 -3.84 -1.34
C THR A 15 3.32 -5.18 -1.76
N LEU A 16 3.30 -6.17 -0.87
CA LEU A 16 3.99 -7.46 -1.07
C LEU A 16 3.08 -8.54 -1.64
N ASN A 17 1.83 -8.62 -1.19
CA ASN A 17 0.90 -9.68 -1.54
C ASN A 17 -0.52 -9.13 -1.84
N PRO A 18 -0.69 -8.14 -2.75
CA PRO A 18 -1.98 -7.48 -2.98
C PRO A 18 -3.11 -8.44 -3.41
N LYS A 19 -2.77 -9.57 -4.05
CA LYS A 19 -3.74 -10.61 -4.44
C LYS A 19 -4.39 -11.33 -3.26
N GLU A 20 -3.77 -11.27 -2.09
CA GLU A 20 -4.23 -11.94 -0.87
C GLU A 20 -5.11 -11.02 -0.02
N ALA A 21 -5.28 -9.75 -0.40
CA ALA A 21 -6.12 -8.82 0.32
C ALA A 21 -7.59 -9.24 0.30
N THR A 22 -8.22 -9.22 1.47
CA THR A 22 -9.61 -9.64 1.69
C THR A 22 -10.44 -8.54 2.34
N ALA A 23 -11.76 -8.76 2.44
CA ALA A 23 -12.66 -7.88 3.19
C ALA A 23 -12.33 -7.82 4.70
N ASP A 24 -11.71 -8.87 5.24
CA ASP A 24 -11.34 -8.93 6.66
C ASP A 24 -10.18 -7.96 6.97
N ASP A 25 -9.27 -7.74 6.01
CA ASP A 25 -8.16 -6.78 6.17
C ASP A 25 -8.68 -5.34 6.25
N ILE A 26 -9.72 -5.01 5.47
CA ILE A 26 -10.42 -3.72 5.55
C ILE A 26 -11.17 -3.59 6.87
N SER A 27 -11.83 -4.67 7.31
CA SER A 27 -12.53 -4.70 8.60
C SER A 27 -11.58 -4.51 9.79
N ALA A 28 -10.36 -5.04 9.70
CA ALA A 28 -9.32 -4.84 10.71
C ALA A 28 -8.88 -3.36 10.83
N LEU A 29 -8.78 -2.64 9.71
CA LEU A 29 -8.49 -1.20 9.71
C LEU A 29 -9.62 -0.38 10.35
N ARG A 30 -10.88 -0.69 10.00
CA ARG A 30 -12.05 -0.06 10.63
C ARG A 30 -12.07 -0.28 12.13
N SER A 31 -11.79 -1.51 12.56
CA SER A 31 -11.71 -1.89 13.97
C SER A 31 -10.58 -1.17 14.71
N ALA A 32 -9.55 -0.72 13.99
CA ALA A 32 -8.47 0.10 14.51
C ALA A 32 -8.77 1.62 14.50
N GLY A 33 -10.00 2.01 14.12
CA GLY A 33 -10.49 3.39 14.15
C GLY A 33 -10.18 4.20 12.89
N LEU A 34 -9.93 3.55 11.74
CA LEU A 34 -9.83 4.25 10.45
C LEU A 34 -11.20 4.37 9.79
N ASP A 35 -11.50 5.56 9.28
CA ASP A 35 -12.67 5.81 8.43
C ASP A 35 -12.45 5.27 7.01
N ASP A 36 -13.54 4.95 6.31
CA ASP A 36 -13.49 4.40 4.95
C ASP A 36 -12.73 5.30 3.97
N ALA A 37 -12.95 6.62 4.05
CA ALA A 37 -12.24 7.57 3.21
C ALA A 37 -10.72 7.56 3.47
N ASP A 38 -10.30 7.33 4.72
CA ASP A 38 -8.88 7.25 5.07
C ASP A 38 -8.25 5.93 4.62
N ILE A 39 -9.00 4.82 4.65
CA ILE A 39 -8.54 3.52 4.11
C ILE A 39 -8.32 3.61 2.60
N VAL A 40 -9.23 4.26 1.88
CA VAL A 40 -9.10 4.49 0.43
C VAL A 40 -7.87 5.36 0.16
N ARG A 41 -7.74 6.52 0.84
CA ARG A 41 -6.58 7.42 0.67
C ARG A 41 -5.25 6.73 0.98
N LEU A 42 -5.19 5.91 2.04
CA LEU A 42 -4.01 5.13 2.37
C LEU A 42 -3.64 4.19 1.22
N SER A 43 -4.62 3.47 0.67
CA SER A 43 -4.40 2.53 -0.43
C SER A 43 -3.96 3.24 -1.72
N GLU A 44 -4.56 4.39 -2.02
CA GLU A 44 -4.17 5.24 -3.16
C GLU A 44 -2.73 5.75 -3.02
N LEU A 45 -2.34 6.20 -1.82
CA LEU A 45 -0.97 6.65 -1.54
C LEU A 45 0.05 5.53 -1.75
N ILE A 46 -0.25 4.33 -1.25
CA ILE A 46 0.62 3.15 -1.42
C ILE A 46 0.74 2.79 -2.91
N ALA A 47 -0.37 2.79 -3.65
CA ALA A 47 -0.37 2.52 -5.09
C ALA A 47 0.43 3.57 -5.87
N PHE A 48 0.26 4.85 -5.55
CA PHE A 48 0.98 5.96 -6.18
C PHE A 48 2.49 5.82 -5.98
N LEU A 49 2.95 5.60 -4.75
CA LEU A 49 4.39 5.40 -4.47
C LEU A 49 4.93 4.13 -5.14
N SER A 50 4.18 3.03 -5.10
CA SER A 50 4.56 1.77 -5.77
C SER A 50 4.71 1.95 -7.29
N TYR A 51 3.91 2.81 -7.90
CA TYR A 51 4.05 3.18 -9.31
C TYR A 51 5.32 4.00 -9.54
N GLN A 52 5.53 5.08 -8.76
CA GLN A 52 6.70 5.95 -8.89
C GLN A 52 8.02 5.17 -8.77
N ILE A 53 8.12 4.27 -7.78
CA ILE A 53 9.30 3.43 -7.58
C ILE A 53 9.58 2.55 -8.82
N ARG A 54 8.54 1.90 -9.37
CA ARG A 54 8.68 1.08 -10.59
C ARG A 54 9.08 1.89 -11.81
N VAL A 55 8.53 3.10 -11.97
CA VAL A 55 8.92 4.02 -13.06
C VAL A 55 10.40 4.39 -12.94
N VAL A 56 10.84 4.81 -11.76
CA VAL A 56 12.25 5.17 -11.53
C VAL A 56 13.17 3.98 -11.77
N ALA A 57 12.80 2.79 -11.30
CA ALA A 57 13.57 1.57 -11.54
C ALA A 57 13.67 1.26 -13.04
N GLY A 58 12.56 1.34 -13.78
CA GLY A 58 12.55 1.15 -15.23
C GLY A 58 13.44 2.14 -15.98
N LEU A 59 13.36 3.43 -15.64
CA LEU A 59 14.20 4.46 -16.26
C LEU A 59 15.70 4.25 -15.99
N ARG A 60 16.07 3.82 -14.77
CA ARG A 60 17.46 3.49 -14.43
C ARG A 60 17.99 2.34 -15.27
N LEU A 61 17.20 1.27 -15.42
CA LEU A 61 17.56 0.14 -16.28
C LEU A 61 17.75 0.56 -17.74
N MET A 62 16.90 1.43 -18.27
CA MET A 62 17.06 1.95 -19.64
C MET A 62 18.34 2.79 -19.80
N ALA A 63 18.71 3.57 -18.79
CA ALA A 63 19.93 4.38 -18.81
C ALA A 63 21.21 3.54 -18.68
N GLU A 64 21.17 2.37 -18.02
CA GLU A 64 22.31 1.44 -17.93
C GLU A 64 22.56 0.69 -19.24
N VAL A 65 21.53 0.51 -20.07
CA VAL A 65 21.62 -0.17 -21.38
C VAL A 65 22.10 0.77 -22.50
N ALA A 66 21.98 2.09 -22.30
CA ALA A 66 22.36 3.13 -23.25
C ALA A 66 23.86 3.49 -23.16
#